data_AF-A0A0A1P4C3-F1
#
_entry.id   AF-A0A0A1P4C3-F1
#
_cell.length_a   1.000
_cell.length_b   1.000
_cell.length_c   1.000
_cell.angle_alpha   90.00
_cell.angle_beta   90.00
_cell.angle_gamma   90.00
#
_symmetry.space_group_name_H-M   'P 1'
#
loop_
_entity.id
_entity.type
_entity.pdbx_description
1 polymer ?
#
loop_
_entity_poly.entity_id
_entity_poly.type
_entity_poly.pdbx_seq_one_letter_code
_entity_poly.pdbx_strand_id
1 'polypeptide(L)'
;MNEDAALLRENTKSDYKTKLKKAFIWFWRICIFAITGSSSVHVTSALLHWLHFSKNAWYYYVMFILVETVVYTIMLVSIGTIFFQWRYFCTIAFRLWAWLMPKRWKAWCTRRLDDSPTTLL
;
A
#
# COMPACT_ATOMS: atom_id res chain seq x y z
N MET A 1 -27.63 18.64 -35.30
CA MET A 1 -26.53 19.64 -35.23
C MET A 1 -26.36 20.29 -33.87
N ASN A 2 -27.41 20.67 -33.13
CA ASN A 2 -27.23 21.24 -31.77
C ASN A 2 -27.18 20.16 -30.66
N GLU A 3 -27.84 19.01 -30.88
CA GLU A 3 -27.89 17.89 -29.92
C GLU A 3 -26.55 17.13 -29.84
N ASP A 4 -25.86 16.96 -30.96
CA ASP A 4 -24.55 16.30 -31.03
C ASP A 4 -23.49 17.04 -30.19
N ALA A 5 -23.52 18.38 -30.21
CA ALA A 5 -22.61 19.22 -29.44
C ALA A 5 -22.88 19.16 -27.92
N ALA A 6 -24.15 19.00 -27.51
CA ALA A 6 -24.53 18.86 -26.11
C ALA A 6 -24.07 17.50 -25.53
N LEU A 7 -24.23 16.42 -26.31
CA LEU A 7 -23.78 15.08 -25.91
C LEU A 7 -22.25 14.99 -25.78
N LEU A 8 -21.49 15.63 -26.67
CA LEU A 8 -20.02 15.70 -26.56
C LEU A 8 -19.58 16.45 -25.29
N ARG A 9 -20.28 17.54 -24.92
CA ARG A 9 -19.99 18.27 -23.68
C ARG A 9 -20.30 17.45 -22.43
N GLU A 10 -21.41 16.71 -22.42
CA GLU A 10 -21.78 15.87 -21.28
C GLU A 10 -20.79 14.72 -21.07
N ASN A 11 -20.43 14.02 -22.16
CA ASN A 11 -19.44 12.94 -22.11
C ASN A 11 -18.08 13.44 -21.59
N THR A 12 -17.62 14.60 -22.08
CA THR A 12 -16.34 15.19 -21.66
C THR A 12 -16.34 15.57 -20.17
N LYS A 13 -17.45 16.12 -19.67
CA LYS A 13 -17.60 16.52 -18.26
C LYS A 13 -17.64 15.29 -17.33
N SER A 14 -18.28 14.21 -17.77
CA SER A 14 -18.33 12.92 -17.07
C SER A 14 -16.95 12.26 -16.98
N ASP A 15 -16.20 12.26 -18.09
CA ASP A 15 -14.84 11.69 -18.17
C ASP A 15 -13.88 12.44 -17.22
N TYR A 16 -13.90 13.77 -17.24
CA TYR A 16 -13.06 14.59 -16.37
C TYR A 16 -13.35 14.36 -14.88
N LYS A 17 -14.63 14.29 -14.49
CA LYS A 17 -15.03 14.04 -13.11
C LYS A 17 -14.56 12.67 -12.63
N THR A 18 -14.56 11.66 -13.51
CA THR A 18 -14.09 10.31 -13.20
C THR A 18 -12.58 10.26 -13.07
N LYS A 19 -11.84 10.89 -13.99
CA LYS A 19 -10.37 11.02 -13.92
C LYS A 19 -9.93 11.73 -12.65
N LEU A 20 -10.61 12.81 -12.27
CA LEU A 20 -10.29 13.58 -11.09
C LEU A 20 -10.53 12.79 -9.79
N LYS A 21 -11.62 12.02 -9.71
CA LYS A 21 -11.86 11.09 -8.60
C LYS A 21 -10.74 10.04 -8.49
N LYS A 22 -10.31 9.46 -9.60
CA LYS A 22 -9.20 8.49 -9.63
C LYS A 22 -7.88 9.09 -9.17
N ALA A 23 -7.56 10.29 -9.66
CA ALA A 23 -6.38 11.03 -9.26
C ALA A 23 -6.38 11.32 -7.75
N PHE A 24 -7.54 11.69 -7.20
CA PHE A 24 -7.68 11.93 -5.76
C PHE A 24 -7.45 10.67 -4.92
N ILE A 25 -7.99 9.51 -5.36
CA ILE A 25 -7.75 8.22 -4.70
C ILE A 25 -6.26 7.85 -4.71
N TRP A 26 -5.59 8.03 -5.85
CA TRP A 26 -4.16 7.77 -5.99
C TRP A 26 -3.32 8.72 -5.15
N PHE A 27 -3.64 10.01 -5.15
CA PHE A 27 -2.99 11.01 -4.31
C PHE A 27 -3.11 10.64 -2.83
N TRP A 28 -4.31 10.27 -2.38
CA TRP A 28 -4.56 9.82 -1.01
C TRP A 28 -3.71 8.61 -0.63
N ARG A 29 -3.58 7.62 -1.52
CA ARG A 29 -2.72 6.44 -1.30
C ARG A 29 -1.25 6.83 -1.14
N ILE A 30 -0.75 7.75 -1.95
CA ILE A 30 0.63 8.24 -1.88
C ILE A 30 0.88 8.96 -0.56
N CYS A 31 -0.06 9.80 -0.11
CA CYS A 31 0.04 10.47 1.19
C CYS A 31 0.13 9.46 2.34
N ILE A 32 -0.74 8.44 2.35
CA ILE A 32 -0.70 7.37 3.36
C ILE A 32 0.66 6.65 3.32
N PHE A 33 1.14 6.32 2.12
CA PHE A 33 2.41 5.62 1.94
C PHE A 33 3.59 6.46 2.44
N ALA A 34 3.59 7.76 2.17
CA ALA A 34 4.62 8.69 2.62
C ALA A 34 4.63 8.85 4.16
N ILE A 35 3.46 9.03 4.77
CA ILE A 35 3.34 9.14 6.23
C ILE A 35 3.78 7.84 6.91
N THR A 36 3.34 6.69 6.39
CA THR A 36 3.69 5.37 6.93
C THR A 36 5.18 5.08 6.76
N GLY A 37 5.77 5.42 5.61
CA GLY A 37 7.19 5.26 5.34
C GLY A 37 8.08 6.12 6.24
N SER A 38 7.70 7.36 6.52
CA SER A 38 8.44 8.22 7.46
C SER A 38 8.27 7.78 8.92
N SER A 39 7.07 7.33 9.29
CA SER A 39 6.75 6.94 10.66
C SER A 39 7.38 5.60 11.06
N SER A 40 7.41 4.63 10.15
CA SER A 40 7.95 3.28 10.40
C SER A 40 9.42 3.32 10.81
N VAL A 41 10.26 4.10 10.13
CA VAL A 41 11.68 4.29 10.48
C VAL A 41 11.86 4.78 11.91
N HIS A 42 11.04 5.73 12.35
CA HIS A 42 11.08 6.25 13.73
C HIS A 42 10.68 5.17 14.74
N VAL A 43 9.64 4.39 14.43
CA VAL A 43 9.19 3.29 15.28
C VAL A 43 10.24 2.19 15.37
N THR A 44 10.84 1.78 14.25
CA THR A 44 11.89 0.76 14.21
C THR A 44 13.14 1.22 14.96
N SER A 45 13.54 2.48 14.81
CA SER A 45 14.65 3.07 15.57
C SER A 45 14.37 3.04 17.09
N ALA A 46 13.15 3.40 17.50
CA ALA A 46 12.73 3.32 18.90
C ALA A 46 12.71 1.87 19.41
N LEU A 47 12.25 0.91 18.59
CA LEU A 47 12.19 -0.50 18.92
C LEU A 47 13.59 -1.11 19.09
N LEU A 48 14.53 -0.80 18.19
CA LEU A 48 15.92 -1.25 18.28
C LEU A 48 16.65 -0.65 19.47
N HIS A 49 16.37 0.62 19.80
CA HIS A 49 16.89 1.25 21.00
C HIS A 49 16.35 0.58 22.27
N TRP A 50 15.06 0.23 22.28
CA TRP A 50 14.45 -0.52 23.38
C TRP A 50 15.05 -1.92 23.54
N LEU A 51 15.43 -2.58 22.45
CA LEU A 51 16.15 -3.86 22.48
C LEU A 51 17.66 -3.75 22.85
N HIS A 52 18.15 -2.56 23.22
CA HIS A 52 19.56 -2.32 23.58
C HIS A 52 20.57 -2.76 22.50
N PHE A 53 20.19 -2.72 21.22
CA PHE A 53 21.13 -3.01 20.14
C PHE A 53 22.13 -1.87 19.96
N SER A 54 23.43 -2.18 20.09
CA SER A 54 24.50 -1.23 19.83
C SER A 54 24.55 -0.84 18.36
N LYS A 55 24.48 0.47 18.07
CA LYS A 55 24.57 1.04 16.71
C LYS A 55 25.91 0.76 16.02
N ASN A 56 26.92 0.32 16.77
CA ASN A 56 28.29 0.18 16.27
C ASN A 56 28.54 -1.19 15.59
N ALA A 57 27.56 -2.10 15.59
CA ALA A 57 27.67 -3.40 14.95
C ALA A 57 27.07 -3.37 13.54
N TRP A 58 27.75 -3.96 12.56
CA TRP A 58 27.19 -4.17 11.20
C TRP A 58 25.84 -4.92 11.23
N TYR A 59 25.66 -5.80 12.22
CA TYR A 59 24.42 -6.53 12.49
C TYR A 59 23.24 -5.62 12.84
N TYR A 60 23.49 -4.41 13.37
CA TYR A 60 22.45 -3.42 13.65
C TYR A 60 21.66 -3.08 12.37
N TYR A 61 22.35 -2.88 11.24
CA TYR A 61 21.71 -2.53 9.97
C TYR A 61 20.90 -3.69 9.39
N VAL A 62 21.40 -4.93 9.55
CA VAL A 62 20.67 -6.13 9.11
C VAL A 62 19.39 -6.32 9.93
N MET A 63 19.49 -6.20 11.26
CA MET A 63 18.32 -6.24 12.14
C MET A 63 17.36 -5.09 11.89
N PHE A 64 17.88 -3.89 11.63
CA PHE A 64 17.07 -2.73 11.29
C PHE A 64 16.23 -3.01 10.05
N ILE A 65 16.81 -3.51 8.95
CA ILE A 65 16.06 -3.84 7.73
C ILE A 65 15.02 -4.94 7.98
N LEU A 66 15.38 -5.97 8.76
CA LEU A 66 14.47 -7.08 9.08
C LEU A 66 13.26 -6.60 9.89
N VAL A 67 13.51 -5.85 10.97
CA VAL A 67 12.46 -5.31 11.84
C VAL A 67 11.64 -4.26 11.10
N GLU A 68 12.28 -3.35 10.36
CA GLU A 68 11.63 -2.35 9.51
C GLU A 68 10.65 -3.02 8.55
N THR A 69 11.08 -4.07 7.85
CA THR A 69 10.22 -4.79 6.90
C THR A 69 8.96 -5.35 7.58
N VAL A 70 9.11 -5.93 8.79
CA VAL A 70 7.97 -6.48 9.55
C VAL A 70 7.07 -5.36 10.07
N VAL A 71 7.63 -4.37 10.76
CA VAL A 71 6.91 -3.22 11.36
C VAL A 71 6.19 -2.43 10.29
N TYR A 72 6.87 -2.10 9.19
CA TYR A 72 6.31 -1.40 8.05
C TYR A 72 5.12 -2.15 7.45
N THR A 73 5.23 -3.48 7.30
CA THR A 73 4.12 -4.31 6.79
C THR A 73 2.91 -4.22 7.73
N ILE A 74 3.11 -4.36 9.04
CA ILE A 74 2.03 -4.30 10.03
C ILE A 74 1.39 -2.91 10.04
N MET A 75 2.18 -1.84 9.99
CA MET A 75 1.66 -0.46 9.93
C MET A 75 0.87 -0.21 8.66
N LEU A 76 1.37 -0.62 7.50
CA LEU A 76 0.66 -0.51 6.21
C LEU A 76 -0.69 -1.21 6.25
N VAL A 77 -0.73 -2.44 6.79
CA VAL A 77 -1.95 -3.24 6.89
C VAL A 77 -2.93 -2.58 7.86
N SER A 78 -2.45 -2.13 9.02
CA SER A 78 -3.28 -1.48 10.06
C SER A 78 -3.88 -0.16 9.56
N ILE A 79 -3.08 0.71 8.96
CA ILE A 79 -3.54 1.99 8.40
C ILE A 79 -4.47 1.73 7.21
N GLY A 80 -4.15 0.76 6.35
CA GLY A 80 -5.03 0.33 5.27
C GLY A 80 -6.38 -0.18 5.75
N THR A 81 -6.43 -0.80 6.94
CA THR A 81 -7.69 -1.24 7.59
C THR A 81 -8.56 -0.05 7.96
N ILE A 82 -7.96 0.98 8.56
CA ILE A 82 -8.66 2.18 9.05
C ILE A 82 -9.27 2.97 7.89
N PHE A 83 -8.60 3.03 6.73
CA PHE A 83 -9.07 3.76 5.56
C PHE A 83 -10.03 2.97 4.64
N PHE A 84 -10.54 1.80 5.08
CA PHE A 84 -11.43 0.93 4.28
C PHE A 84 -10.85 0.46 2.93
N GLN A 85 -9.57 0.73 2.66
CA GLN A 85 -8.81 0.25 1.50
C GLN A 85 -7.99 -1.00 1.81
N TRP A 86 -8.41 -1.76 2.84
CA TRP A 86 -7.75 -2.96 3.35
C TRP A 86 -7.29 -3.93 2.25
N ARG A 87 -8.15 -4.17 1.26
CA ARG A 87 -7.87 -5.12 0.16
C ARG A 87 -6.64 -4.72 -0.67
N TYR A 88 -6.52 -3.44 -1.02
CA TYR A 88 -5.39 -2.94 -1.82
C TYR A 88 -4.08 -3.05 -1.04
N PHE A 89 -4.07 -2.62 0.21
CA PHE A 89 -2.87 -2.64 1.04
C PHE A 89 -2.46 -4.05 1.46
N CYS A 90 -3.43 -4.95 1.71
CA CYS A 90 -3.14 -6.37 1.91
C CYS A 90 -2.44 -6.97 0.70
N THR A 91 -2.91 -6.69 -0.52
CA THR A 91 -2.24 -7.19 -1.74
C THR A 91 -0.78 -6.74 -1.82
N ILE A 92 -0.49 -5.49 -1.47
CA ILE A 92 0.88 -4.97 -1.44
C ILE A 92 1.70 -5.65 -0.34
N ALA A 93 1.16 -5.77 0.88
CA ALA A 93 1.82 -6.44 2.00
C ALA A 93 2.14 -7.91 1.67
N PHE A 94 1.17 -8.64 1.10
CA PHE A 94 1.37 -10.01 0.63
C PHE A 94 2.37 -10.08 -0.51
N ARG A 95 2.43 -9.09 -1.41
CA ARG A 95 3.42 -9.07 -2.49
C ARG A 95 4.84 -8.85 -1.96
N LEU A 96 5.03 -8.03 -0.93
CA LEU A 96 6.31 -7.93 -0.22
C LEU A 96 6.69 -9.26 0.44
N TRP A 97 5.74 -9.89 1.13
CA TRP A 97 5.97 -11.17 1.81
C TRP A 97 5.98 -12.39 0.89
N ALA A 98 5.52 -12.26 -0.36
CA ALA A 98 5.54 -13.36 -1.34
C ALA A 98 6.96 -13.79 -1.68
N TRP A 99 7.96 -12.95 -1.45
CA TRP A 99 9.36 -13.35 -1.56
C TRP A 99 9.78 -14.26 -0.40
N LEU A 100 9.29 -14.00 0.81
CA LEU A 100 9.62 -14.76 2.02
C LEU A 100 8.77 -16.02 2.21
N MET A 101 7.56 -16.07 1.63
CA MET A 101 6.62 -17.17 1.86
C MET A 101 6.88 -18.42 0.98
N PRO A 102 6.69 -19.64 1.55
CA PRO A 102 6.78 -20.90 0.82
C PRO A 102 5.78 -21.00 -0.35
N LYS A 103 6.14 -21.74 -1.41
CA LYS A 103 5.33 -21.90 -2.64
C LYS A 103 3.87 -22.33 -2.40
N ARG A 104 3.58 -23.04 -1.30
CA ARG A 104 2.23 -23.50 -0.93
C ARG A 104 1.29 -22.34 -0.56
N TRP A 105 1.85 -21.29 0.04
CA TRP A 105 1.09 -20.10 0.45
C TRP A 105 0.86 -19.16 -0.72
N LYS A 106 1.77 -19.12 -1.70
CA LYS A 106 1.55 -18.42 -2.98
C LYS A 106 0.25 -18.87 -3.63
N ALA A 107 0.04 -20.18 -3.82
CA ALA A 107 -1.16 -20.72 -4.46
C ALA A 107 -2.48 -20.45 -3.69
N TRP A 108 -2.41 -20.22 -2.38
CA TRP A 108 -3.57 -19.83 -1.57
C TRP A 108 -3.84 -18.32 -1.69
N CYS A 109 -2.79 -17.50 -1.68
CA CYS A 109 -2.90 -16.05 -1.88
C CYS A 109 -3.36 -15.69 -3.29
N THR A 110 -2.88 -16.37 -4.34
CA THR A 110 -3.29 -16.08 -5.72
C THR A 110 -4.80 -16.31 -5.90
N ARG A 111 -5.34 -17.38 -5.29
CA ARG A 111 -6.79 -17.65 -5.32
C ARG A 111 -7.62 -16.55 -4.65
N ARG A 112 -7.17 -15.99 -3.53
CA ARG A 112 -7.86 -14.85 -2.88
C ARG A 112 -7.69 -13.52 -3.60
N LEU A 113 -6.66 -13.38 -4.44
CA LEU A 113 -6.41 -12.18 -5.23
C LEU A 113 -7.19 -12.17 -6.54
N ASP A 114 -7.54 -13.34 -7.08
CA ASP A 114 -8.31 -13.49 -8.33
C ASP A 114 -9.79 -13.09 -8.17
N ASP A 115 -10.34 -13.24 -6.97
CA ASP A 115 -11.69 -12.74 -6.60
C ASP A 115 -11.75 -11.21 -6.43
N SER A 116 -10.68 -10.47 -6.75
CA SER A 116 -10.64 -9.01 -6.64
C SER A 116 -11.00 -8.37 -7.99
N PRO A 117 -12.18 -7.73 -8.15
CA PRO A 117 -12.56 -6.98 -9.35
C PRO A 117 -11.80 -5.65 -9.43
N THR A 118 -10.47 -5.69 -9.39
CA THR A 118 -9.60 -4.50 -9.44
C THR A 118 -8.88 -4.33 -10.78
N THR A 119 -9.23 -5.12 -11.80
CA THR A 119 -9.01 -4.77 -13.21
C THR A 119 -10.02 -3.74 -13.74
N LEU A 120 -11.00 -3.31 -12.92
CA LEU A 120 -11.97 -2.29 -13.26
C LEU A 120 -12.02 -1.19 -12.18
N LEU A 121 -10.98 -0.34 -12.12
CA LEU A 121 -11.04 1.13 -11.94
C LEU A 121 -9.80 1.74 -11.27
#